data_AF-A0A431UT47-F1
#
_entry.id   AF-A0A431UT47-F1
#
_cell.length_a   1.000
_cell.length_b   1.000
_cell.length_c   1.000
_cell.angle_alpha   90.00
_cell.angle_beta   90.00
_cell.angle_gamma   90.00
#
_symmetry.space_group_name_H-M   'P 1'
#
loop_
_entity.id
_entity.type
_entity.pdbx_description
1 polymer ?
#
loop_
_entity_poly.entity_id
_entity_poly.type
_entity_poly.pdbx_seq_one_letter_code
_entity_poly.pdbx_strand_id
1 'polypeptide(L)'
;MLYVALLIGIVLIVSTTKLTEAYKLSSNWELLGHIAAALVIIIVGKLEVSYINQIYGGNIELGYLTIPITLLFLVSFTNVMNIKKVQSSTLLLLSCISLICFSLSAYIIDISFVEIMGICASLIIILILIYGYFSGKMFAGRTLTNSIGFIIAVLSVSLIKMSIVMIYIPIFTLALPLTIYNFIQNKTTSGHSLASSSLIAILFGLLIFIAPSYILWYLIVGFTITLIIMQFSSKYRFI
;
A
#
# COMPACT_ATOMS: atom_id res chain seq x y z
N MET A 1 -14.27 12.21 12.80
CA MET A 1 -12.99 11.98 13.50
C MET A 1 -11.91 11.45 12.56
N LEU A 2 -12.19 10.41 11.76
CA LEU A 2 -11.17 9.77 10.92
C LEU A 2 -10.54 10.69 9.84
N TYR A 3 -11.34 11.55 9.20
CA TYR A 3 -10.81 12.59 8.28
C TYR A 3 -9.78 13.51 8.95
N VAL A 4 -10.06 13.96 10.19
CA VAL A 4 -9.16 14.84 10.95
C VAL A 4 -7.88 14.10 11.34
N ALA A 5 -8.02 12.86 11.80
CA ALA A 5 -6.88 12.01 12.13
C ALA A 5 -5.97 11.76 10.90
N LEU A 6 -6.56 11.52 9.73
CA LEU A 6 -5.83 11.35 8.47
C LEU A 6 -5.08 12.64 8.08
N LEU A 7 -5.71 13.81 8.20
CA LEU A 7 -5.04 15.09 7.94
C LEU A 7 -3.85 15.31 8.88
N ILE A 8 -4.03 15.09 10.18
CA ILE A 8 -2.94 15.23 11.17
C ILE A 8 -1.82 14.22 10.87
N GLY A 9 -2.16 12.98 10.54
CA GLY A 9 -1.20 11.94 10.17
C GLY A 9 -0.40 12.30 8.92
N ILE A 10 -1.05 12.83 7.88
CA ILE A 10 -0.37 13.30 6.66
C ILE A 10 0.59 14.46 6.99
N VAL A 11 0.17 15.43 7.80
CA VAL A 11 1.03 16.54 8.23
C VAL A 11 2.26 16.02 8.96
N LEU A 12 2.10 15.02 9.85
CA LEU A 12 3.23 14.39 10.54
C LEU A 12 4.18 13.69 9.56
N ILE A 13 3.66 12.97 8.57
CA ILE A 13 4.50 12.29 7.56
C ILE A 13 5.25 13.32 6.72
N VAL A 14 4.57 14.34 6.22
CA VAL A 14 5.22 15.39 5.43
C VAL A 14 6.32 16.09 6.23
N SER A 15 6.03 16.46 7.47
CA SER A 15 7.01 17.10 8.36
C SER A 15 8.20 16.19 8.64
N THR A 16 7.96 14.94 9.04
CA THR A 16 9.03 13.99 9.40
C THR A 16 9.88 13.61 8.19
N THR A 17 9.27 13.38 7.02
CA THR A 17 10.02 13.11 5.79
C THR A 17 10.86 14.33 5.38
N LYS A 18 10.30 15.55 5.39
CA LYS A 18 11.06 16.78 5.06
C LYS A 18 12.21 17.02 6.02
N LEU A 19 11.99 16.84 7.34
CA LEU A 19 13.04 16.99 8.34
C LEU A 19 14.15 15.95 8.14
N THR A 20 13.78 14.70 7.86
CA THR A 20 14.74 13.61 7.59
C THR A 20 15.60 13.93 6.36
N GLU A 21 14.99 14.45 5.29
CA GLU A 21 15.70 14.87 4.07
C GLU A 21 16.60 16.08 4.31
N ALA A 22 16.10 17.12 5.00
CA ALA A 22 16.82 18.36 5.25
C ALA A 22 18.06 18.14 6.13
N TYR A 23 17.93 17.34 7.19
CA TYR A 23 19.01 17.07 8.13
C TYR A 23 19.80 15.78 7.82
N LYS A 24 19.52 15.11 6.70
CA LYS A 24 20.14 13.83 6.29
C LYS A 24 20.12 12.78 7.41
N LEU A 25 19.02 12.70 8.14
CA LEU A 25 18.85 11.78 9.25
C LEU A 25 18.78 10.33 8.76
N SER A 26 19.05 9.37 9.66
CA SER A 26 18.89 7.95 9.36
C SER A 26 17.42 7.60 9.10
N SER A 27 17.19 6.55 8.32
CA SER A 27 15.84 6.05 7.97
C SER A 27 14.98 5.68 9.18
N ASN A 28 15.60 5.50 10.35
CA ASN A 28 14.90 5.17 11.59
C ASN A 28 14.02 6.33 12.07
N TRP A 29 14.43 7.58 11.84
CA TRP A 29 13.65 8.77 12.21
C TRP A 29 12.38 8.90 11.37
N GLU A 30 12.45 8.54 10.10
CA GLU A 30 11.30 8.50 9.19
C GLU A 30 10.30 7.41 9.63
N LEU A 31 10.80 6.25 10.05
CA LEU A 31 9.98 5.16 10.59
C LEU A 31 9.27 5.59 11.89
N LEU A 32 9.96 6.28 12.80
CA LEU A 32 9.33 6.85 14.00
C LEU A 32 8.21 7.84 13.65
N GLY A 33 8.40 8.65 12.62
CA GLY A 33 7.35 9.53 12.08
C GLY A 33 6.12 8.77 11.60
N HIS A 34 6.33 7.67 10.87
CA HIS A 34 5.23 6.80 10.43
C HIS A 34 4.52 6.12 11.60
N ILE A 35 5.26 5.67 12.64
CA ILE A 35 4.66 5.13 13.86
C ILE A 35 3.81 6.18 14.58
N ALA A 36 4.31 7.41 14.72
CA ALA A 36 3.57 8.49 15.35
C ALA A 36 2.29 8.82 14.58
N ALA A 37 2.36 8.90 13.25
CA ALA A 37 1.18 9.11 12.40
C ALA A 37 0.18 7.95 12.52
N ALA A 38 0.65 6.70 12.57
CA ALA A 38 -0.20 5.52 12.78
C ALA A 38 -0.90 5.54 14.15
N LEU A 39 -0.21 5.97 15.22
CA LEU A 39 -0.81 6.12 16.54
C LEU A 39 -1.91 7.19 16.57
N VAL A 40 -1.76 8.30 15.83
CA VAL A 40 -2.82 9.31 15.69
C VAL A 40 -4.08 8.68 15.06
N ILE A 41 -3.91 7.84 14.05
CA ILE A 41 -5.04 7.13 13.42
C ILE A 41 -5.75 6.19 14.41
N ILE A 42 -4.99 5.46 15.23
CA ILE A 42 -5.56 4.55 16.22
C ILE A 42 -6.29 5.34 17.33
N ILE A 43 -5.64 6.34 17.93
CA ILE A 43 -6.15 7.05 19.11
C ILE A 43 -7.25 8.05 18.76
N VAL A 44 -7.02 8.90 17.74
CA VAL A 44 -7.96 9.96 17.34
C VAL A 44 -8.98 9.46 16.33
N GLY A 45 -8.52 8.66 15.37
CA GLY A 45 -9.37 8.09 14.33
C GLY A 45 -10.22 6.92 14.82
N LYS A 46 -9.88 6.29 15.95
CA LYS A 46 -10.51 5.05 16.47
C LYS A 46 -10.56 3.94 15.41
N LEU A 47 -9.52 3.90 14.57
CA LEU A 47 -9.35 2.90 13.54
C LEU A 47 -8.48 1.78 14.09
N GLU A 48 -9.10 0.65 14.39
CA GLU A 48 -8.42 -0.54 14.90
C GLU A 48 -9.07 -1.82 14.35
N VAL A 49 -8.23 -2.85 14.16
CA VAL A 49 -8.66 -4.20 13.78
C VAL A 49 -8.87 -4.99 15.06
N SER A 50 -10.11 -5.06 15.54
CA SER A 50 -10.48 -5.74 16.79
C SER A 50 -10.66 -7.25 16.64
N TYR A 51 -11.04 -7.69 15.45
CA TYR A 51 -11.29 -9.10 15.13
C TYR A 51 -10.74 -9.43 13.75
N ILE A 52 -10.34 -10.68 13.56
CA ILE A 52 -10.03 -11.25 12.26
C ILE A 52 -11.20 -12.17 11.88
N ASN A 53 -11.95 -11.78 10.86
CA ASN A 53 -13.01 -12.60 10.30
C ASN A 53 -12.38 -13.78 9.58
N GLN A 54 -12.73 -15.00 9.95
CA GLN A 54 -12.23 -16.19 9.29
C GLN A 54 -13.00 -16.43 7.98
N ILE A 55 -12.27 -16.84 6.94
CA ILE A 55 -12.82 -17.03 5.59
C ILE A 55 -13.93 -18.10 5.56
N TYR A 56 -13.87 -19.08 6.48
CA TYR A 56 -14.82 -20.20 6.60
C TYR A 56 -15.86 -20.02 7.73
N GLY A 57 -15.98 -18.80 8.27
CA GLY A 57 -16.87 -18.48 9.39
C GLY A 57 -16.17 -18.46 10.74
N GLY A 58 -16.64 -17.58 11.63
CA GLY A 58 -16.05 -17.32 12.95
C GLY A 58 -15.21 -16.03 12.98
N ASN A 59 -15.17 -15.39 14.15
CA ASN A 59 -14.38 -14.18 14.38
C ASN A 59 -13.37 -14.47 15.49
N ILE A 60 -12.09 -14.25 15.19
CA ILE A 60 -11.02 -14.33 16.20
C ILE A 60 -10.84 -12.95 16.79
N GLU A 61 -11.21 -12.77 18.06
CA GLU A 61 -10.95 -11.52 18.78
C GLU A 61 -9.46 -11.36 19.08
N LEU A 62 -8.92 -10.19 18.78
CA LEU A 62 -7.49 -9.90 18.96
C LEU A 62 -7.16 -9.43 20.37
N GLY A 63 -8.12 -8.87 21.11
CA GLY A 63 -7.92 -8.37 22.47
C GLY A 63 -6.72 -7.41 22.56
N TYR A 64 -5.74 -7.74 23.42
CA TYR A 64 -4.53 -6.92 23.59
C TYR A 64 -3.67 -6.80 22.31
N LEU A 65 -3.83 -7.68 21.32
CA LEU A 65 -3.09 -7.63 20.06
C LEU A 65 -3.70 -6.67 19.02
N THR A 66 -4.89 -6.11 19.27
CA THR A 66 -5.57 -5.17 18.37
C THR A 66 -4.69 -3.97 18.01
N ILE A 67 -4.09 -3.30 19.01
CA ILE A 67 -3.26 -2.12 18.78
C ILE A 67 -1.94 -2.49 18.07
N PRO A 68 -1.14 -3.47 18.55
CA PRO A 68 0.09 -3.88 17.86
C PRO A 68 -0.11 -4.30 16.41
N ILE A 69 -1.15 -5.09 16.13
CA ILE A 69 -1.43 -5.58 14.77
C ILE A 69 -1.88 -4.44 13.86
N THR A 70 -2.78 -3.56 14.34
CA THR A 70 -3.22 -2.39 13.57
C THR A 70 -2.04 -1.46 13.26
N LEU A 71 -1.19 -1.20 14.25
CA LEU A 71 0.00 -0.39 14.09
C LEU A 71 0.96 -1.01 13.07
N LEU A 72 1.15 -2.33 13.12
CA LEU A 72 1.96 -3.05 12.14
C LEU A 72 1.40 -2.86 10.74
N PHE A 73 0.09 -3.07 10.51
CA PHE A 73 -0.49 -2.84 9.19
C PHE A 73 -0.31 -1.41 8.70
N LEU A 74 -0.60 -0.41 9.54
CA LEU A 74 -0.46 0.99 9.17
C LEU A 74 0.98 1.34 8.77
N VAL A 75 1.95 0.97 9.60
CA VAL A 75 3.37 1.29 9.35
C VAL A 75 3.93 0.47 8.18
N SER A 76 3.59 -0.82 8.08
CA SER A 76 4.04 -1.68 6.99
C SER A 76 3.54 -1.18 5.65
N PHE A 77 2.24 -0.91 5.49
CA PHE A 77 1.69 -0.41 4.23
C PHE A 77 2.19 0.99 3.89
N THR A 78 2.40 1.86 4.87
CA THR A 78 3.02 3.18 4.64
C THR A 78 4.43 3.01 4.06
N ASN A 79 5.20 2.07 4.58
CA ASN A 79 6.59 1.87 4.17
C ASN A 79 6.76 1.09 2.85
N VAL A 80 5.72 0.41 2.34
CA VAL A 80 5.73 -0.24 1.01
C VAL A 80 6.09 0.78 -0.09
N MET A 81 5.73 2.05 0.10
CA MET A 81 6.00 3.12 -0.86
C MET A 81 7.39 3.76 -0.73
N ASN A 82 8.15 3.43 0.33
CA ASN A 82 9.48 3.98 0.60
C ASN A 82 10.61 3.08 0.03
N ILE A 83 10.41 2.54 -1.17
CA ILE A 83 11.39 1.66 -1.83
C ILE A 83 12.28 2.47 -2.78
N LYS A 84 13.55 2.67 -2.40
CA LYS A 84 14.51 3.52 -3.13
C LYS A 84 14.83 3.07 -4.57
N LYS A 85 14.68 1.79 -4.88
CA LYS A 85 15.09 1.22 -6.19
C LYS A 85 14.00 1.35 -7.27
N VAL A 86 12.78 1.69 -6.89
CA VAL A 86 11.63 1.74 -7.80
C VAL A 86 11.47 3.15 -8.36
N GLN A 87 11.22 3.26 -9.67
CA GLN A 87 10.95 4.54 -10.30
C GLN A 87 9.66 5.17 -9.73
N SER A 88 9.71 6.49 -9.47
CA SER A 88 8.61 7.27 -8.91
C SER A 88 7.30 7.15 -9.70
N SER A 89 7.38 7.09 -11.02
CA SER A 89 6.23 6.89 -11.91
C SER A 89 5.55 5.54 -11.70
N THR A 90 6.32 4.46 -11.51
CA THR A 90 5.81 3.13 -11.19
C THR A 90 5.03 3.15 -9.87
N LEU A 91 5.64 3.73 -8.83
CA LEU A 91 5.01 3.82 -7.50
C LEU A 91 3.66 4.54 -7.57
N LEU A 92 3.61 5.67 -8.28
CA LEU A 92 2.37 6.42 -8.47
C LEU A 92 1.32 5.65 -9.26
N LEU A 93 1.70 4.99 -10.35
CA LEU A 93 0.77 4.23 -11.18
C LEU A 93 0.15 3.07 -10.39
N LEU A 94 0.96 2.31 -9.67
CA LEU A 94 0.50 1.20 -8.83
C LEU A 94 -0.39 1.68 -7.67
N SER A 95 -0.05 2.83 -7.07
CA SER A 95 -0.88 3.48 -6.05
C SER A 95 -2.24 3.90 -6.59
N CYS A 96 -2.27 4.45 -7.80
CA CYS A 96 -3.51 4.84 -8.46
C CYS A 96 -4.42 3.64 -8.68
N ILE A 97 -3.89 2.52 -9.18
CA ILE A 97 -4.63 1.27 -9.37
C ILE A 97 -5.18 0.78 -8.03
N SER A 98 -4.34 0.78 -6.98
CA SER A 98 -4.74 0.39 -5.63
C SER A 98 -5.90 1.23 -5.09
N LEU A 99 -5.81 2.56 -5.22
CA LEU A 99 -6.82 3.50 -4.74
C LEU A 99 -8.15 3.36 -5.49
N ILE A 100 -8.11 3.09 -6.80
CA ILE A 100 -9.31 2.78 -7.58
C ILE A 100 -9.96 1.50 -7.06
N CYS A 101 -9.18 0.42 -6.85
CA CYS A 101 -9.71 -0.81 -6.26
C CYS A 101 -10.31 -0.57 -4.88
N PHE A 102 -9.62 0.18 -3.99
CA PHE A 102 -10.18 0.53 -2.68
C PHE A 102 -11.49 1.31 -2.79
N SER A 103 -11.57 2.29 -3.69
CA SER A 103 -12.80 3.06 -3.87
C SER A 103 -13.97 2.21 -4.35
N LEU A 104 -13.72 1.29 -5.29
CA LEU A 104 -14.74 0.40 -5.82
C LEU A 104 -15.20 -0.62 -4.76
N SER A 105 -14.27 -1.20 -4.00
CA SER A 105 -14.60 -2.10 -2.89
C SER A 105 -15.36 -1.38 -1.78
N ALA A 106 -15.00 -0.14 -1.49
CA ALA A 106 -15.67 0.68 -0.49
C ALA A 106 -17.10 1.06 -0.92
N TYR A 107 -17.30 1.35 -2.20
CA TYR A 107 -18.64 1.57 -2.77
C TYR A 107 -19.52 0.32 -2.61
N ILE A 108 -18.98 -0.88 -2.86
CA ILE A 108 -19.73 -2.15 -2.73
C ILE A 108 -20.12 -2.44 -1.27
N ILE A 109 -19.32 -1.99 -0.29
CA ILE A 109 -19.52 -2.27 1.15
C ILE A 109 -20.06 -1.04 1.89
N ASP A 110 -20.47 0.00 1.17
CA ASP A 110 -21.04 1.26 1.71
C ASP A 110 -20.14 1.96 2.75
N ILE A 111 -18.83 2.03 2.50
CA ILE A 111 -17.87 2.75 3.36
C ILE A 111 -17.48 4.09 2.72
N SER A 112 -18.30 5.12 2.91
CA SER A 112 -18.14 6.42 2.26
C SER A 112 -16.78 7.09 2.52
N PHE A 113 -16.19 6.90 3.71
CA PHE A 113 -14.87 7.44 4.02
C PHE A 113 -13.81 6.93 3.03
N VAL A 114 -13.78 5.62 2.80
CA VAL A 114 -12.77 5.00 1.96
C VAL A 114 -13.00 5.30 0.49
N GLU A 115 -14.27 5.29 0.08
CA GLU A 115 -14.69 5.63 -1.27
C GLU A 115 -14.24 7.05 -1.66
N ILE A 116 -14.65 8.06 -0.89
CA ILE A 116 -14.37 9.47 -1.19
C ILE A 116 -12.87 9.73 -1.17
N MET A 117 -12.17 9.28 -0.13
CA MET A 117 -10.72 9.49 -0.01
C MET A 117 -9.94 8.76 -1.11
N GLY A 118 -10.36 7.55 -1.50
CA GLY A 118 -9.77 6.79 -2.59
C GLY A 118 -9.94 7.48 -3.94
N ILE A 119 -11.13 7.99 -4.24
CA ILE A 119 -11.41 8.75 -5.47
C ILE A 119 -10.60 10.05 -5.49
N CYS A 120 -10.61 10.84 -4.42
CA CYS A 120 -9.84 12.09 -4.37
C CYS A 120 -8.34 11.85 -4.55
N ALA A 121 -7.78 10.86 -3.84
CA ALA A 121 -6.36 10.55 -3.93
C ALA A 121 -5.96 10.02 -5.31
N SER A 122 -6.78 9.16 -5.92
CA SER A 122 -6.53 8.65 -7.28
C SER A 122 -6.58 9.77 -8.32
N LEU A 123 -7.55 10.68 -8.25
CA LEU A 123 -7.62 11.85 -9.14
C LEU A 123 -6.39 12.75 -9.03
N ILE A 124 -5.91 13.01 -7.80
CA ILE A 124 -4.69 13.79 -7.58
C ILE A 124 -3.49 13.09 -8.24
N ILE A 125 -3.35 11.78 -8.08
CA ILE A 125 -2.27 11.02 -8.70
C ILE A 125 -2.37 11.05 -10.23
N ILE A 126 -3.57 10.86 -10.80
CA ILE A 126 -3.80 10.96 -12.24
C ILE A 126 -3.36 12.33 -12.76
N LEU A 127 -3.73 13.41 -12.06
CA LEU A 127 -3.31 14.76 -12.43
C LEU A 127 -1.79 14.93 -12.41
N ILE A 128 -1.12 14.41 -11.37
CA ILE A 128 0.35 14.40 -11.26
C ILE A 128 0.98 13.60 -12.42
N LEU A 129 0.39 12.46 -12.76
CA LEU A 129 0.88 11.60 -13.85
C LEU A 129 0.76 12.31 -15.20
N ILE A 130 -0.38 12.94 -15.48
CA ILE A 130 -0.63 13.71 -16.70
C ILE A 130 0.34 14.91 -16.79
N TYR A 131 0.50 15.67 -15.70
CA TYR A 131 1.43 16.78 -15.66
C TYR A 131 2.89 16.32 -15.89
N GLY A 132 3.27 15.19 -15.30
CA GLY A 132 4.58 14.58 -15.50
C GLY A 132 4.84 14.17 -16.95
N TYR A 133 3.81 13.68 -17.64
CA TYR A 133 3.87 13.35 -19.07
C TYR A 133 4.09 14.58 -19.94
N PHE A 134 3.31 15.65 -19.73
CA PHE A 134 3.43 16.88 -20.54
C PHE A 134 4.69 17.69 -20.26
N SER A 135 5.15 17.74 -19.01
CA SER A 135 6.33 18.54 -18.63
C SER A 135 7.67 17.83 -18.90
N GLY A 136 7.65 16.52 -19.20
CA GLY A 136 8.85 15.69 -19.32
C GLY A 136 9.61 15.49 -18.01
N LYS A 137 9.09 15.98 -16.87
CA LYS A 137 9.72 15.93 -15.55
C LYS A 137 8.82 15.20 -14.56
N MET A 138 8.96 13.87 -14.48
CA MET A 138 8.36 13.09 -13.39
C MET A 138 9.33 12.94 -12.22
N PHE A 139 9.20 13.80 -11.22
CA PHE A 139 9.87 13.62 -9.94
C PHE A 139 8.83 13.70 -8.82
N ALA A 140 8.28 12.55 -8.41
CA ALA A 140 7.65 12.45 -7.10
C ALA A 140 8.76 12.33 -6.05
N GLY A 141 8.86 13.32 -5.16
CA GLY A 141 9.74 13.25 -4.00
C GLY A 141 9.23 12.26 -2.95
N ARG A 142 10.08 11.89 -1.98
CA ARG A 142 9.74 10.91 -0.94
C ARG A 142 8.56 11.34 -0.08
N THR A 143 8.40 12.65 0.12
CA THR A 143 7.26 13.25 0.83
C THR A 143 5.91 12.84 0.22
N LEU A 144 5.80 12.88 -1.10
CA LEU A 144 4.58 12.52 -1.82
C LEU A 144 4.34 11.01 -1.76
N THR A 145 5.36 10.19 -2.05
CA THR A 145 5.23 8.72 -2.05
C THR A 145 4.87 8.18 -0.66
N ASN A 146 5.47 8.71 0.41
CA ASN A 146 5.14 8.29 1.77
C ASN A 146 3.73 8.73 2.19
N SER A 147 3.32 9.94 1.80
CA SER A 147 1.96 10.43 2.09
C SER A 147 0.90 9.57 1.39
N ILE A 148 1.14 9.19 0.14
CA ILE A 148 0.25 8.28 -0.60
C ILE A 148 0.26 6.88 0.03
N GLY A 149 1.42 6.37 0.43
CA GLY A 149 1.54 5.10 1.15
C GLY A 149 0.74 5.09 2.45
N PHE A 150 0.74 6.19 3.18
CA PHE A 150 -0.05 6.32 4.41
C PHE A 150 -1.55 6.39 4.15
N ILE A 151 -1.99 7.13 3.12
CA ILE A 151 -3.40 7.14 2.72
C ILE A 151 -3.84 5.71 2.40
N ILE A 152 -3.07 4.99 1.58
CA ILE A 152 -3.32 3.58 1.26
C ILE A 152 -3.38 2.71 2.53
N ALA A 153 -2.47 2.93 3.49
CA ALA A 153 -2.45 2.18 4.73
C ALA A 153 -3.73 2.38 5.55
N VAL A 154 -4.19 3.63 5.70
CA VAL A 154 -5.42 3.95 6.43
C VAL A 154 -6.66 3.38 5.74
N LEU A 155 -6.76 3.54 4.41
CA LEU A 155 -7.87 3.01 3.61
C LEU A 155 -7.92 1.48 3.67
N SER A 156 -6.75 0.83 3.55
CA SER A 156 -6.59 -0.61 3.67
C SER A 156 -7.10 -1.13 5.01
N VAL A 157 -6.62 -0.56 6.12
CA VAL A 157 -7.03 -0.97 7.46
C VAL A 157 -8.52 -0.71 7.71
N SER A 158 -9.07 0.38 7.17
CA SER A 158 -10.51 0.67 7.24
C SER A 158 -11.37 -0.38 6.57
N LEU A 159 -10.90 -0.97 5.47
CA LEU A 159 -11.60 -2.07 4.79
C LEU A 159 -11.35 -3.42 5.47
N ILE A 160 -10.12 -3.69 5.92
CA ILE A 160 -9.76 -4.92 6.64
C ILE A 160 -10.60 -5.08 7.92
N LYS A 161 -10.90 -3.96 8.61
CA LYS A 161 -11.80 -3.95 9.77
C LYS A 161 -13.18 -4.54 9.46
N MET A 162 -13.69 -4.36 8.24
CA MET A 162 -14.98 -4.93 7.83
C MET A 162 -14.84 -6.37 7.35
N SER A 163 -13.80 -6.68 6.58
CA SER A 163 -13.54 -8.02 6.08
C SER A 163 -12.06 -8.24 5.80
N ILE A 164 -11.49 -9.34 6.34
CA ILE A 164 -10.08 -9.68 6.13
C ILE A 164 -9.74 -9.87 4.64
N VAL A 165 -10.72 -10.24 3.81
CA VAL A 165 -10.57 -10.43 2.36
C VAL A 165 -10.05 -9.15 1.68
N MET A 166 -10.30 -7.98 2.26
CA MET A 166 -9.82 -6.70 1.74
C MET A 166 -8.30 -6.55 1.79
N ILE A 167 -7.59 -7.39 2.56
CA ILE A 167 -6.12 -7.45 2.57
C ILE A 167 -5.56 -7.81 1.19
N TYR A 168 -6.37 -8.42 0.31
CA TYR A 168 -5.95 -8.81 -1.03
C TYR A 168 -5.67 -7.60 -1.92
N ILE A 169 -6.34 -6.47 -1.71
CA ILE A 169 -6.15 -5.25 -2.51
C ILE A 169 -4.69 -4.77 -2.45
N PRO A 170 -4.12 -4.38 -1.29
CA PRO A 170 -2.74 -3.90 -1.23
C PRO A 170 -1.73 -4.99 -1.60
N ILE A 171 -2.03 -6.27 -1.36
CA ILE A 171 -1.14 -7.38 -1.75
C ILE A 171 -1.04 -7.45 -3.28
N PHE A 172 -2.17 -7.47 -3.98
CA PHE A 172 -2.22 -7.69 -5.42
C PHE A 172 -1.94 -6.44 -6.26
N THR A 173 -2.28 -5.24 -5.77
CA THR A 173 -2.06 -4.01 -6.54
C THR A 173 -0.72 -3.33 -6.22
N LEU A 174 -0.09 -3.64 -5.08
CA LEU A 174 1.18 -3.03 -4.67
C LEU A 174 2.27 -4.06 -4.41
N ALA A 175 2.12 -4.93 -3.41
CA ALA A 175 3.22 -5.80 -2.99
C ALA A 175 3.71 -6.76 -4.10
N LEU A 176 2.77 -7.44 -4.75
CA LEU A 176 3.03 -8.37 -5.86
C LEU A 176 3.63 -7.64 -7.08
N PRO A 177 3.03 -6.53 -7.59
CA PRO A 177 3.62 -5.75 -8.68
C PRO A 177 5.02 -5.17 -8.37
N LEU A 178 5.24 -4.65 -7.16
CA LEU A 178 6.53 -4.05 -6.77
C LEU A 178 7.65 -5.09 -6.66
N THR A 179 7.35 -6.27 -6.12
CA THR A 179 8.32 -7.37 -6.07
C THR A 179 8.70 -7.84 -7.47
N ILE A 180 7.72 -7.92 -8.39
CA ILE A 180 7.96 -8.28 -9.78
C ILE A 180 8.74 -7.20 -10.53
N TYR A 181 8.41 -5.92 -10.32
CA TYR A 181 9.18 -4.80 -10.86
C TYR A 181 10.66 -4.92 -10.48
N ASN A 182 10.96 -5.09 -9.19
CA ASN A 182 12.32 -5.20 -8.69
C ASN A 182 13.05 -6.43 -9.24
N PHE A 183 12.34 -7.55 -9.43
CA PHE A 183 12.93 -8.77 -10.00
C PHE A 183 13.26 -8.60 -11.49
N ILE A 184 12.35 -8.03 -12.26
CA ILE A 184 12.48 -7.84 -13.71
C ILE A 184 13.50 -6.75 -14.04
N GLN A 185 13.50 -5.64 -13.28
CA GLN A 185 14.44 -4.53 -13.48
C GLN A 185 15.91 -4.96 -13.39
N ASN A 186 16.22 -6.01 -12.62
CA ASN A 186 17.59 -6.56 -12.57
C ASN A 186 18.02 -7.29 -13.86
N LYS A 187 17.08 -7.57 -14.77
CA LYS A 187 17.28 -8.37 -15.99
C LYS A 187 16.96 -7.61 -17.28
N THR A 188 16.15 -6.55 -17.22
CA THR A 188 15.65 -5.82 -18.40
C THR A 188 15.64 -4.31 -18.17
N THR A 189 15.22 -3.55 -19.18
CA THR A 189 15.09 -2.08 -19.09
C THR A 189 13.95 -1.66 -18.17
N SER A 190 14.06 -0.46 -17.61
CA SER A 190 13.06 0.13 -16.71
C SER A 190 11.66 0.20 -17.34
N GLY A 191 11.57 0.45 -18.64
CA GLY A 191 10.29 0.50 -19.37
C GLY A 191 9.54 -0.84 -19.38
N HIS A 192 10.22 -1.97 -19.65
CA HIS A 192 9.58 -3.29 -19.62
C HIS A 192 9.18 -3.71 -18.19
N SER A 193 10.01 -3.38 -17.19
CA SER A 193 9.69 -3.64 -15.79
C SER A 193 8.44 -2.86 -15.32
N LEU A 194 8.30 -1.59 -15.74
CA LEU A 194 7.11 -0.78 -15.47
C LEU A 194 5.88 -1.45 -16.09
N ALA A 195 5.90 -1.71 -17.41
CA ALA A 195 4.75 -2.26 -18.13
C ALA A 195 4.27 -3.59 -17.55
N SER A 196 5.21 -4.50 -17.24
CA SER A 196 4.88 -5.80 -16.63
C SER A 196 4.26 -5.64 -15.23
N SER A 197 4.86 -4.80 -14.37
CA SER A 197 4.31 -4.56 -13.03
C SER A 197 2.90 -3.95 -13.08
N SER A 198 2.65 -2.98 -13.95
CA SER A 198 1.34 -2.35 -14.09
C SER A 198 0.28 -3.29 -14.66
N LEU A 199 0.63 -4.13 -15.64
CA LEU A 199 -0.30 -5.13 -16.20
C LEU A 199 -0.73 -6.13 -15.13
N ILE A 200 0.21 -6.59 -14.31
CA ILE A 200 -0.06 -7.51 -13.21
C ILE A 200 -0.95 -6.86 -12.16
N ALA A 201 -0.68 -5.60 -11.80
CA ALA A 201 -1.51 -4.85 -10.85
C ALA A 201 -2.96 -4.71 -11.35
N ILE A 202 -3.16 -4.42 -12.63
CA ILE A 202 -4.49 -4.31 -13.25
C ILE A 202 -5.17 -5.68 -13.26
N LEU A 203 -4.47 -6.73 -13.72
CA LEU A 203 -5.03 -8.07 -13.85
C LEU A 203 -5.49 -8.62 -12.49
N PHE A 204 -4.63 -8.57 -11.48
CA PHE A 204 -5.01 -9.04 -10.14
C PHE A 204 -5.96 -8.08 -9.43
N GLY A 205 -5.89 -6.76 -9.70
CA GLY A 205 -6.86 -5.79 -9.19
C GLY A 205 -8.28 -6.08 -9.67
N LEU A 206 -8.45 -6.42 -10.95
CA LEU A 206 -9.74 -6.87 -11.50
C LEU A 206 -10.16 -8.24 -10.96
N LEU A 207 -9.19 -9.15 -10.79
CA LEU A 207 -9.43 -10.50 -10.28
C LEU A 207 -10.12 -10.49 -8.90
N ILE A 208 -9.82 -9.49 -8.05
CA ILE A 208 -10.44 -9.35 -6.72
C ILE A 208 -11.97 -9.23 -6.79
N PHE A 209 -12.50 -8.61 -7.85
CA PHE A 209 -13.94 -8.38 -8.01
C PHE A 209 -14.66 -9.53 -8.72
N ILE A 210 -13.92 -10.41 -9.40
CA ILE A 210 -14.49 -11.48 -10.22
C ILE A 210 -14.35 -12.82 -9.50
N ALA A 211 -13.20 -13.08 -8.88
CA ALA A 211 -12.89 -14.36 -8.29
C ALA A 211 -13.38 -14.47 -6.84
N PRO A 212 -13.93 -15.62 -6.43
CA PRO A 212 -14.29 -15.85 -5.05
C PRO A 212 -13.06 -15.89 -4.13
N SER A 213 -13.26 -15.54 -2.86
CA SER A 213 -12.20 -15.32 -1.87
C SER A 213 -11.28 -16.52 -1.63
N TYR A 214 -11.77 -17.75 -1.80
CA TYR A 214 -10.95 -18.97 -1.64
C TYR A 214 -9.95 -19.16 -2.78
N ILE A 215 -10.29 -18.78 -4.03
CA ILE A 215 -9.36 -18.84 -5.16
C ILE A 215 -8.24 -17.82 -4.96
N LEU A 216 -8.60 -16.61 -4.51
CA LEU A 216 -7.65 -15.54 -4.20
C LEU A 216 -6.65 -15.98 -3.11
N TRP A 217 -7.12 -16.74 -2.11
CA TRP A 217 -6.25 -17.27 -1.05
C TRP A 217 -5.19 -18.23 -1.59
N TYR A 218 -5.57 -19.19 -2.44
CA TYR A 218 -4.61 -20.12 -3.06
C TYR A 218 -3.56 -19.39 -3.89
N LEU A 219 -3.94 -18.34 -4.62
CA LEU A 219 -3.01 -17.51 -5.38
C LEU A 219 -1.99 -16.79 -4.48
N ILE A 220 -2.43 -16.27 -3.33
CA ILE A 220 -1.53 -15.63 -2.36
C ILE A 220 -0.56 -16.64 -1.77
N VAL A 221 -1.05 -17.81 -1.34
CA VAL A 221 -0.19 -18.86 -0.80
C VAL A 221 0.83 -19.29 -1.87
N GLY A 222 0.39 -19.57 -3.09
CA GLY A 222 1.29 -19.90 -4.20
C GLY A 222 2.32 -18.78 -4.48
N PHE A 223 1.90 -17.53 -4.45
CA PHE A 223 2.79 -16.39 -4.66
C PHE A 223 3.82 -16.23 -3.53
N THR A 224 3.40 -16.35 -2.27
CA THR A 224 4.33 -16.27 -1.14
C THR A 224 5.38 -17.40 -1.18
N ILE A 225 4.97 -18.62 -1.54
CA ILE A 225 5.89 -19.75 -1.73
C ILE A 225 6.89 -19.46 -2.85
N THR A 226 6.40 -18.99 -4.01
CA THR A 226 7.29 -18.66 -5.14
C THR A 226 8.26 -17.52 -4.80
N LEU A 227 7.81 -16.48 -4.09
CA LEU A 227 8.69 -15.41 -3.61
C LEU A 227 9.78 -15.92 -2.66
N ILE A 228 9.43 -16.79 -1.72
CA ILE A 228 10.40 -17.40 -0.80
C ILE A 228 11.45 -18.18 -1.61
N ILE A 229 11.01 -19.02 -2.56
CA ILE A 229 11.91 -19.79 -3.44
C ILE A 229 12.83 -18.86 -4.25
N MET A 230 12.29 -17.77 -4.79
CA MET A 230 13.06 -16.78 -5.55
C MET A 230 14.12 -16.08 -4.70
N GLN A 231 13.84 -15.80 -3.42
CA GLN A 231 14.83 -15.24 -2.51
C GLN A 231 15.98 -16.22 -2.24
N PHE A 232 15.69 -17.51 -2.05
CA PHE A 232 16.72 -18.54 -1.88
C PHE A 232 17.60 -18.71 -3.11
N SER A 233 17.02 -18.69 -4.31
CA SER A 233 17.78 -18.78 -5.57
C SER A 233 18.80 -17.64 -5.74
N SER A 234 18.50 -16.44 -5.25
CA SER A 234 19.43 -15.30 -5.31
C SER A 234 20.65 -15.43 -4.37
N LYS A 235 20.55 -16.26 -3.32
CA LYS A 235 21.61 -16.48 -2.33
C LYS A 235 22.63 -17.55 -2.77
N TYR A 236 22.31 -18.34 -3.79
CA TYR A 236 23.16 -19.41 -4.35
C TYR A 236 23.54 -19.17 -5.82
N ARG A 237 23.80 -17.91 -6.20
CA ARG A 237 24.58 -17.64 -7.43
C ARG A 237 26.04 -18.04 -7.14
N PHE A 238 26.35 -19.33 -7.32
CA PHE A 238 27.72 -19.74 -7.62
C PHE A 238 28.10 -19.08 -8.95
N ILE A 239 29.32 -18.53 -8.95
CA ILE A 239 30.01 -17.85 -10.05
C ILE A 239 29.87 -18.64 -11.37
#